data_AF-A0A2E8LKI7-F1
#
_entry.id   AF-A0A2E8LKI7-F1
#
_cell.length_a   1.000
_cell.length_b   1.000
_cell.length_c   1.000
_cell.angle_alpha   90.00
_cell.angle_beta   90.00
_cell.angle_gamma   90.00
#
_symmetry.space_group_name_H-M   'P 1'
#
loop_
_entity.id
_entity.type
_entity.pdbx_description
1 polymer ?
#
loop_
_entity_poly.entity_id
_entity_poly.type
_entity_poly.pdbx_seq_one_letter_code
_entity_poly.pdbx_strand_id
1 'polypeptide(L)' 'MLEVGTAAPAFSAPDQDGNTLTLDDLAGKWVALWWYPKASTPG' A
#
# COMPACT_ATOMS: atom_id res chain seq x y z
N MET A 1 0.02 15.94 4.39
CA MET A 1 -1.32 15.45 4.00
C MET A 1 -1.24 15.07 2.53
N LEU A 2 -1.86 13.97 2.09
CA LEU A 2 -2.04 13.71 0.66
C LEU A 2 -3.33 14.37 0.19
N GLU A 3 -3.29 15.00 -0.98
CA GLU A 3 -4.45 15.70 -1.56
C GLU A 3 -4.96 14.95 -2.79
N VAL A 4 -6.26 15.07 -3.07
CA VAL A 4 -6.87 14.43 -4.24
C VAL A 4 -6.22 14.98 -5.51
N GLY A 5 -5.88 14.08 -6.44
CA GLY A 5 -5.20 14.42 -7.69
C GLY A 5 -3.68 14.49 -7.58
N THR A 6 -3.11 14.42 -6.37
CA THR A 6 -1.66 14.23 -6.21
C THR A 6 -1.26 12.83 -6.67
N ALA A 7 -0.13 12.74 -7.37
CA ALA A 7 0.44 11.44 -7.72
C ALA A 7 0.73 10.67 -6.43
N ALA A 8 0.40 9.38 -6.42
CA ALA A 8 0.69 8.52 -5.28
C ALA A 8 2.21 8.52 -5.02
N PRO A 9 2.66 8.73 -3.76
CA PRO A 9 4.07 8.64 -3.44
C PRO A 9 4.61 7.24 -3.72
N ALA A 10 5.85 7.16 -4.21
CA ALA A 10 6.54 5.89 -4.34
C ALA A 10 6.62 5.21 -2.97
N PHE A 11 6.39 3.89 -2.95
CA PHE A 11 6.59 3.05 -1.77
C PHE A 11 7.39 1.81 -2.13
N SER A 12 8.04 1.26 -1.12
CA SER A 12 8.66 -0.06 -1.13
C SER A 12 8.45 -0.65 0.26
N ALA A 13 7.80 -1.81 0.33
CA ALA A 13 7.49 -2.48 1.59
C ALA A 13 7.51 -4.00 1.41
N PRO A 14 7.84 -4.77 2.46
CA PRO A 14 7.68 -6.22 2.43
C PRO A 14 6.19 -6.60 2.40
N ASP A 15 5.83 -7.58 1.58
CA ASP A 15 4.53 -8.26 1.64
C ASP A 15 4.49 -9.31 2.77
N GLN A 16 3.39 -10.06 2.86
CA GLN A 16 3.23 -11.10 3.88
C GLN A 16 4.21 -12.28 3.78
N ASP A 17 4.83 -12.45 2.61
CA ASP A 17 5.78 -13.52 2.32
C ASP A 17 7.24 -13.00 2.38
N GLY A 18 7.43 -11.72 2.69
CA GLY A 18 8.73 -11.06 2.81
C GLY A 18 9.30 -10.55 1.48
N ASN A 19 8.55 -10.64 0.38
CA ASN A 19 8.97 -10.07 -0.89
C ASN A 19 8.82 -8.55 -0.86
N THR A 20 9.77 -7.83 -1.45
CA THR A 20 9.63 -6.39 -1.60
C THR A 20 8.65 -6.08 -2.73
N LEU A 21 7.59 -5.35 -2.40
CA LEU A 21 6.61 -4.81 -3.34
C LEU A 21 6.79 -3.29 -3.47
N THR A 22 6.83 -2.79 -4.69
CA THR A 22 6.85 -1.37 -5.00
C THR A 22 5.57 -0.89 -5.66
N LEU A 23 5.34 0.43 -5.68
CA LEU A 23 4.22 1.00 -6.43
C LEU A 23 4.33 0.72 -7.94
N ASP A 24 5.55 0.73 -8.49
CA ASP A 24 5.80 0.53 -9.91
C ASP A 24 5.46 -0.90 -10.37
N ASP A 25 5.64 -1.90 -9.49
CA ASP A 25 5.22 -3.29 -9.75
C ASP A 25 3.71 -3.43 -9.99
N LEU A 26 2.92 -2.44 -9.55
CA LEU A 26 1.46 -2.41 -9.67
C LEU A 26 0.96 -1.52 -10.82
N ALA A 27 1.86 -1.02 -11.67
CA ALA A 27 1.52 -0.11 -12.78
C ALA A 27 0.42 -0.68 -13.70
N GLY A 28 -0.47 0.20 -14.13
CA GLY A 28 -1.60 -0.15 -15.01
C GLY A 28 -2.79 -0.81 -14.31
N LYS A 29 -2.76 -0.96 -12.98
CA LYS A 29 -3.87 -1.47 -12.17
C LYS A 29 -4.40 -0.39 -11.24
N TRP A 30 -5.68 -0.48 -10.88
CA TRP A 30 -6.22 0.27 -9.76
C TRP A 30 -5.76 -0.37 -8.45
N VAL A 31 -5.24 0.45 -7.54
CA VAL A 31 -4.70 0.00 -6.24
C VAL A 31 -5.40 0.77 -5.13
N ALA A 32 -5.87 0.06 -4.10
CA ALA A 32 -6.42 0.64 -2.88
C ALA A 32 -5.52 0.26 -1.70
N LEU A 33 -4.90 1.26 -1.06
CA LEU A 33 -4.16 1.07 0.18
C LEU A 33 -5.11 1.27 1.36
N TRP A 34 -5.09 0.32 2.29
CA TRP A 34 -5.88 0.37 3.52
C TRP A 34 -5.05 -0.22 4.66
N TRP A 35 -5.38 0.18 5.89
CA TRP A 35 -4.62 -0.20 7.08
C TRP A 35 -5.58 -0.44 8.24
N TYR A 36 -5.14 -1.25 9.20
CA TYR A 36 -5.82 -1.46 10.47
C TYR A 36 -4.80 -1.35 11.62
N PRO A 37 -5.21 -0.98 12.85
CA PRO A 37 -4.26 -0.71 13.94
C PRO A 37 -3.45 -1.93 14.39
N LYS A 38 -4.09 -3.10 14.44
CA LYS A 38 -3.46 -4.34 14.90
C LYS A 38 -4.10 -5.56 14.27
N ALA A 39 -3.28 -6.54 13.90
CA ALA A 39 -3.75 -7.79 13.33
C ALA A 39 -4.34 -8.67 14.43
N SER A 40 -5.30 -9.53 14.06
CA SER A 40 -5.83 -10.57 14.95
C SER A 40 -6.48 -10.05 16.25
N THR A 41 -7.01 -8.82 16.23
CA THR A 41 -7.85 -8.29 17.32
C THR A 41 -9.31 -8.24 16.92
N PRO A 42 -10.25 -8.57 17.82
CA PRO A 42 -11.67 -8.25 17.62
C PRO A 42 -11.84 -6.74 17.41
N GLY A 43 -12.69 -6.37 16.46
CA GLY A 43 -13.08 -4.98 16.20
C GLY A 43 -14.17 -4.49 17.14
#